data_AF-A0A645D5U4-F1
#
_entry.id   AF-A0A645D5U4-F1
#
_cell.length_a   1.000
_cell.length_b   1.000
_cell.length_c   1.000
_cell.angle_alpha   90.00
_cell.angle_beta   90.00
_cell.angle_gamma   90.00
#
_symmetry.space_group_name_H-M   'P 1'
#
loop_
_entity.id
_entity.type
_entity.pdbx_description
1 polymer ?
#
loop_
_entity_poly.entity_id
_entity_poly.type
_entity_poly.pdbx_seq_one_letter_code
_entity_poly.pdbx_strand_id
1 'polypeptide(L)'
;MIGEIRDSETAQIAVRAAITGHLVLSTLHTNDAPSSVVRLVDMGIEPYLVATSISGVIAQRLVKKVCNKCKTSYIATNYEKRILSINEEEELVLYKGEGCAFCNNSGYMGRTGVYELMEISREHKEAILNAKSADEIRDLSIKME
;
A
#
# COMPACT_ATOMS: atom_id res chain seq x y z
N MET A 1 12.28 -12.82 10.90
CA MET A 1 11.24 -12.67 9.86
C MET A 1 10.11 -13.63 10.19
N ILE A 2 8.87 -13.16 10.20
CA ILE A 2 7.66 -13.97 10.39
C ILE A 2 6.93 -13.94 9.07
N GLY A 3 6.67 -15.09 8.45
CA GLY A 3 6.12 -15.13 7.09
C GLY A 3 4.82 -14.32 6.94
N GLU A 4 3.87 -14.53 7.84
CA GLU A 4 2.55 -13.89 7.85
C GLU A 4 2.00 -13.89 9.28
N ILE A 5 1.28 -12.84 9.65
CA ILE A 5 0.53 -12.76 10.93
C ILE A 5 -0.95 -13.06 10.62
N ARG A 6 -1.43 -14.23 11.04
CA ARG A 6 -2.80 -14.69 10.78
C ARG A 6 -3.73 -14.58 11.99
N ASP A 7 -3.16 -14.69 13.17
CA ASP A 7 -3.86 -14.81 14.45
C ASP A 7 -3.24 -13.89 15.51
N SER A 8 -4.02 -13.68 16.58
CA SER A 8 -3.67 -12.80 17.69
C SER A 8 -2.42 -13.26 18.43
N GLU A 9 -2.19 -14.57 18.52
CA GLU A 9 -1.01 -15.15 19.17
C GLU A 9 0.28 -14.77 18.42
N THR A 10 0.31 -14.98 17.10
CA THR A 10 1.44 -14.62 16.25
C THR A 10 1.68 -13.11 16.26
N ALA A 11 0.60 -12.31 16.25
CA ALA A 11 0.70 -10.85 16.36
C ALA A 11 1.33 -10.42 17.69
N GLN A 12 0.93 -11.02 18.82
CA GLN A 12 1.50 -10.70 20.13
C GLN A 12 2.99 -11.04 20.22
N ILE A 13 3.41 -12.19 19.66
CA ILE A 13 4.81 -12.60 19.63
C ILE A 13 5.63 -11.60 18.77
N ALA A 14 5.12 -11.24 17.59
CA ALA A 14 5.77 -10.29 16.69
C ALA A 14 5.99 -8.92 17.36
N VAL A 15 4.95 -8.38 17.98
CA VAL A 15 4.96 -7.07 18.64
C VAL A 15 5.90 -7.07 19.85
N ARG A 16 5.89 -8.12 20.67
CA ARG A 16 6.82 -8.25 21.81
C ARG A 16 8.28 -8.35 21.34
N ALA A 17 8.55 -9.10 20.28
CA ALA A 17 9.88 -9.19 19.71
C ALA A 17 10.37 -7.82 19.21
N ALA A 18 9.50 -7.05 18.56
CA ALA A 18 9.81 -5.69 18.11
C ALA A 18 10.12 -4.74 19.27
N ILE A 19 9.28 -4.73 20.31
CA ILE A 19 9.47 -3.86 21.49
C ILE A 19 10.74 -4.22 22.27
N THR A 20 11.15 -5.48 22.27
CA THR A 20 12.41 -5.93 22.91
C THR A 20 13.65 -5.66 22.05
N GLY A 21 13.52 -4.90 20.95
CA GLY A 21 14.64 -4.40 20.15
C GLY A 21 15.00 -5.25 18.94
N HIS A 22 14.19 -6.25 18.57
CA HIS A 22 14.43 -7.03 17.36
C HIS A 22 13.78 -6.37 16.15
N LEU A 23 14.47 -6.34 15.01
CA LEU A 23 13.84 -5.99 13.74
C LEU A 23 12.91 -7.12 13.30
N VAL A 24 11.60 -6.86 13.30
CA VAL A 24 10.58 -7.82 12.87
C VAL A 24 10.04 -7.40 11.51
N LEU A 25 10.19 -8.31 10.53
CA LEU A 25 9.55 -8.20 9.22
C LEU A 25 8.46 -9.25 9.14
N SER A 26 7.25 -8.83 8.79
CA SER A 26 6.12 -9.72 8.56
C SER A 26 5.14 -9.21 7.51
N THR A 27 4.14 -10.02 7.17
CA THR A 27 3.10 -9.68 6.20
C THR A 27 1.71 -9.80 6.82
N LEU A 28 0.80 -8.97 6.30
CA LEU A 28 -0.62 -8.94 6.64
C LEU A 28 -1.43 -8.86 5.35
N HIS A 29 -2.66 -9.38 5.39
CA HIS A 29 -3.59 -9.28 4.28
C HIS A 29 -4.57 -8.12 4.50
N THR A 30 -4.17 -6.95 4.03
CA THR A 30 -4.97 -5.71 4.08
C THR A 30 -4.95 -5.01 2.72
N ASN A 31 -5.89 -4.09 2.51
CA ASN A 31 -6.02 -3.37 1.24
C ASN A 31 -5.06 -2.18 1.10
N ASP A 32 -4.52 -1.68 2.20
CA ASP A 32 -3.65 -0.50 2.24
C ASP A 32 -2.83 -0.47 3.52
N ALA A 33 -1.91 0.50 3.62
CA ALA A 33 -0.99 0.59 4.74
C ALA A 33 -1.70 0.96 6.06
N PRO A 34 -2.59 1.98 6.11
CA PRO A 34 -3.34 2.34 7.32
C PRO A 34 -4.18 1.20 7.90
N SER A 35 -4.86 0.42 7.05
CA SER A 35 -5.70 -0.71 7.48
C SER A 35 -4.90 -1.80 8.18
N SER A 36 -3.59 -1.91 7.94
CA SER A 36 -2.72 -2.89 8.61
C SER A 36 -2.56 -2.58 10.10
N VAL A 37 -2.57 -1.30 10.45
CA VAL A 37 -2.48 -0.83 11.83
C VAL A 37 -3.77 -1.14 12.58
N VAL A 38 -4.92 -0.81 11.99
CA VAL A 38 -6.24 -1.15 12.55
C VAL A 38 -6.40 -2.66 12.68
N ARG A 39 -5.94 -3.43 11.68
CA ARG A 39 -6.01 -4.89 11.72
C ARG A 39 -5.28 -5.48 12.92
N LEU A 40 -4.12 -4.94 13.32
CA LEU A 40 -3.42 -5.40 14.52
C LEU A 40 -4.22 -5.11 15.80
N VAL A 41 -4.88 -3.96 15.87
CA VAL A 41 -5.80 -3.63 16.98
C VAL A 41 -6.99 -4.58 17.01
N ASP A 42 -7.61 -4.85 15.86
CA ASP A 42 -8.72 -5.81 15.73
C ASP A 42 -8.33 -7.24 16.12
N MET A 43 -7.05 -7.59 15.98
CA MET A 43 -6.49 -8.87 16.42
C MET A 43 -6.21 -8.90 17.94
N GLY A 44 -6.59 -7.86 18.67
CA GLY A 44 -6.46 -7.78 20.14
C GLY A 44 -5.10 -7.29 20.61
N ILE A 45 -4.32 -6.64 19.76
CA ILE A 45 -3.10 -5.94 20.20
C ILE A 45 -3.47 -4.57 20.74
N GLU A 46 -3.03 -4.27 21.96
CA GLU A 46 -3.27 -2.98 22.58
C GLU A 46 -2.72 -1.83 21.72
N PRO A 47 -3.48 -0.74 21.49
CA PRO A 47 -3.07 0.35 20.60
C PRO A 47 -1.70 0.96 20.94
N TYR A 48 -1.35 1.04 22.23
CA TYR A 48 -0.03 1.55 22.64
C TYR A 48 1.13 0.63 22.22
N LEU A 49 0.91 -0.68 22.17
CA LEU A 49 1.90 -1.64 21.67
C LEU A 49 2.03 -1.52 20.16
N VAL A 50 0.92 -1.35 19.44
CA VAL A 50 0.92 -1.10 17.98
C VAL A 50 1.71 0.17 17.66
N ALA A 51 1.39 1.29 18.33
CA ALA A 51 2.05 2.59 18.10
C ALA A 51 3.56 2.59 18.40
N THR A 52 4.02 1.76 19.33
CA THR A 52 5.44 1.71 19.72
C THR A 52 6.25 0.66 18.96
N SER A 53 5.60 -0.38 18.44
CA SER A 53 6.25 -1.52 17.76
C SER A 53 6.42 -1.32 16.26
N ILE A 54 5.54 -0.56 15.60
CA ILE A 54 5.57 -0.39 14.13
C ILE A 54 6.46 0.78 13.75
N SER A 55 7.43 0.53 12.86
CA SER A 55 8.24 1.58 12.23
C SER A 55 7.66 2.09 10.91
N GLY A 56 7.04 1.20 10.14
CA GLY A 56 6.41 1.54 8.86
C GLY A 56 5.64 0.35 8.29
N VAL A 57 4.78 0.63 7.31
CA VAL A 57 3.99 -0.37 6.59
C VAL A 57 4.16 -0.15 5.09
N ILE A 58 4.34 -1.23 4.35
CA ILE A 58 4.42 -1.22 2.88
C ILE A 58 3.22 -1.99 2.34
N ALA A 59 2.28 -1.29 1.72
CA ALA A 59 1.23 -1.94 0.93
C ALA A 59 1.71 -2.10 -0.52
N GLN A 60 1.60 -3.31 -1.05
CA GLN A 60 2.09 -3.67 -2.38
C GLN A 60 0.98 -4.24 -3.25
N ARG A 61 0.91 -3.78 -4.50
CA ARG A 61 0.12 -4.44 -5.55
C ARG A 61 1.00 -4.78 -6.75
N LEU A 62 0.62 -5.81 -7.50
CA LEU A 62 1.25 -6.15 -8.77
C LEU A 62 0.33 -5.72 -9.92
N VAL A 63 0.84 -4.85 -10.79
CA VAL A 63 0.13 -4.43 -12.00
C VAL A 63 0.77 -5.06 -13.23
N LYS A 64 -0.04 -5.33 -14.25
CA LYS A 64 0.44 -5.85 -15.54
C LYS A 64 1.21 -4.76 -16.28
N LYS A 65 2.38 -5.08 -16.84
CA LYS A 65 3.12 -4.12 -17.70
C LYS A 65 2.60 -4.18 -19.13
N VAL A 66 2.46 -3.03 -19.77
CA VAL A 66 2.12 -2.95 -21.20
C VAL A 66 3.17 -3.70 -22.03
N CYS A 67 2.74 -4.50 -22.99
CA CYS A 67 3.64 -5.23 -23.87
C CYS A 67 4.45 -4.28 -24.75
N ASN A 68 5.79 -4.35 -24.70
CA ASN A 68 6.67 -3.49 -25.48
C ASN A 68 6.60 -3.70 -27.00
N LYS A 69 6.02 -4.81 -27.49
CA LYS A 69 5.92 -5.13 -28.93
C LYS A 69 4.66 -4.55 -29.60
N CYS A 70 3.60 -4.28 -28.83
CA CYS A 70 2.34 -3.73 -29.33
C CYS A 70 1.89 -2.52 -28.51
N LYS A 71 2.85 -1.82 -27.88
CA LYS A 71 2.59 -0.60 -27.10
C LYS A 71 2.21 0.51 -28.07
N THR A 72 1.04 1.09 -27.87
CA THR A 72 0.54 2.25 -28.61
C THR A 72 0.25 3.40 -27.64
N SER A 73 0.42 4.63 -28.10
CA SER A 73 0.07 5.85 -27.35
C SER A 73 -1.35 6.29 -27.67
N TYR A 74 -2.01 6.92 -26.71
CA TYR A 74 -3.29 7.61 -26.91
C TYR A 74 -3.39 8.81 -25.98
N ILE A 75 -4.26 9.77 -26.32
CA ILE A 75 -4.55 10.92 -25.46
C ILE A 75 -5.51 10.48 -24.36
N ALA A 76 -5.14 10.75 -23.11
CA ALA A 76 -5.95 10.44 -21.95
C ALA A 76 -7.30 11.15 -22.01
N THR A 77 -8.35 10.42 -21.66
CA THR A 77 -9.69 10.97 -21.48
C THR A 77 -9.75 11.86 -20.23
N ASN A 78 -10.72 12.78 -20.16
CA ASN A 78 -10.91 13.61 -18.96
C ASN A 78 -11.16 12.75 -17.70
N TYR A 79 -11.79 11.59 -17.85
CA TYR A 79 -11.98 10.64 -16.75
C TYR A 79 -10.64 10.11 -16.20
N GLU A 80 -9.73 9.69 -17.08
CA GLU A 80 -8.39 9.22 -16.69
C GLU A 80 -7.57 10.35 -16.07
N LYS A 81 -7.65 11.57 -16.60
CA LYS A 81 -6.98 12.74 -16.02
C LYS A 81 -7.48 13.03 -14.60
N ARG A 82 -8.81 12.99 -14.37
CA ARG A 82 -9.39 13.16 -13.03
C ARG A 82 -8.91 12.09 -12.04
N ILE A 83 -8.86 10.82 -12.44
CA ILE A 83 -8.33 9.75 -11.58
C ILE A 83 -6.88 10.00 -11.19
N LEU A 84 -6.07 10.47 -12.15
CA LEU A 84 -4.65 10.74 -11.95
C LEU A 84 -4.39 12.10 -11.28
N SER A 85 -5.43 12.86 -10.93
CA SER A 85 -5.31 14.23 -10.40
C SER A 85 -4.52 15.18 -11.30
N ILE A 86 -4.65 15.00 -12.62
CA ILE A 86 -4.06 15.86 -13.66
C ILE A 86 -5.13 16.82 -14.17
N ASN A 87 -4.75 18.06 -14.49
CA ASN A 87 -5.66 19.07 -15.02
C ASN A 87 -6.27 18.59 -16.36
N GLU A 88 -7.59 18.78 -16.54
CA GLU A 88 -8.30 18.32 -17.75
C GLU A 88 -7.82 19.02 -19.03
N GLU A 89 -7.31 20.24 -18.91
CA GLU A 89 -6.79 21.04 -20.03
C GLU A 89 -5.39 20.58 -20.49
N GLU A 90 -4.65 19.87 -19.65
CA GLU A 90 -3.31 19.39 -19.98
C GLU A 90 -3.36 18.19 -20.93
N GLU A 91 -2.58 18.21 -22.01
CA GLU A 91 -2.44 17.04 -22.87
C GLU A 91 -1.61 15.96 -22.16
N LEU A 92 -2.25 14.82 -21.87
CA LEU A 92 -1.61 13.68 -21.21
C LEU A 92 -1.59 12.49 -22.16
N VAL A 93 -0.39 12.06 -22.55
CA VAL A 93 -0.19 10.87 -23.37
C VAL A 93 -0.05 9.64 -22.49
N LEU A 94 -0.96 8.68 -22.64
CA LEU A 94 -0.91 7.39 -21.97
C LEU A 94 -0.62 6.26 -22.97
N TYR A 95 -0.32 5.08 -22.44
CA TYR A 95 0.03 3.92 -23.27
C TYR A 95 -0.82 2.71 -22.93
N LYS A 96 -1.20 1.97 -23.96
CA LYS A 96 -1.90 0.68 -23.85
C LYS A 96 -1.29 -0.33 -24.81
N GLY A 97 -1.54 -1.61 -24.57
CA GLY A 97 -1.17 -2.66 -25.51
C GLY A 97 -2.37 -3.04 -26.36
N GLU A 98 -2.23 -3.07 -27.68
CA GLU A 98 -3.31 -3.47 -28.60
C GLU A 98 -3.50 -4.99 -28.68
N GLY A 99 -2.50 -5.76 -28.26
CA GLY A 99 -2.46 -7.21 -28.39
C GLY A 99 -1.67 -7.65 -29.62
N CYS A 100 -0.82 -8.66 -29.44
CA CYS A 100 -0.07 -9.28 -30.54
C CYS A 100 0.32 -10.72 -30.16
N ALA A 101 0.88 -11.46 -31.12
CA ALA A 101 1.35 -12.83 -30.91
C ALA A 101 2.35 -12.96 -29.73
N PHE A 102 3.22 -11.97 -29.51
CA PHE A 102 4.21 -12.01 -28.42
C PHE A 102 3.59 -11.95 -27.02
N CYS A 103 2.40 -11.36 -26.87
CA CYS A 103 1.69 -11.27 -25.59
C CYS A 103 0.41 -12.11 -25.57
N ASN A 104 0.26 -13.06 -26.49
CA ASN A 104 -0.94 -13.87 -26.67
C ASN A 104 -2.21 -13.02 -26.76
N ASN A 105 -2.15 -11.91 -27.52
CA ASN A 105 -3.23 -10.94 -27.70
C ASN A 105 -3.77 -10.28 -26.40
N SER A 106 -3.04 -10.37 -25.28
CA SER A 106 -3.48 -9.76 -24.02
C SER A 106 -3.18 -8.26 -23.91
N GLY A 107 -2.21 -7.75 -24.68
CA GLY A 107 -1.70 -6.39 -24.57
C GLY A 107 -0.69 -6.18 -23.43
N TYR A 108 -0.42 -7.21 -22.61
CA TYR A 108 0.46 -7.11 -21.43
C TYR A 108 1.53 -8.19 -21.41
N MET A 109 2.70 -7.89 -20.84
CA MET A 109 3.78 -8.85 -20.67
C MET A 109 4.55 -8.59 -19.37
N GLY A 110 4.49 -9.54 -18.45
CA GLY A 110 5.08 -9.41 -17.12
C GLY A 110 4.28 -8.49 -16.18
N ARG A 111 4.81 -8.28 -14.98
CA ARG A 111 4.21 -7.48 -13.91
C ARG A 111 5.26 -6.56 -13.28
N THR A 112 4.82 -5.51 -12.62
CA THR A 112 5.65 -4.65 -11.78
C THR A 112 4.93 -4.37 -10.47
N GLY A 113 5.69 -4.11 -9.41
CA GLY A 113 5.16 -3.65 -8.13
C GLY A 113 4.78 -2.17 -8.20
N VAL A 114 3.66 -1.84 -7.55
CA VAL A 114 3.33 -0.48 -7.12
C VAL A 114 3.19 -0.51 -5.61
N TYR A 115 3.69 0.53 -4.95
CA TYR A 115 3.92 0.54 -3.51
C TYR A 115 3.32 1.79 -2.89
N GLU A 116 2.69 1.61 -1.74
CA GLU A 116 2.29 2.66 -0.81
C GLU A 116 3.12 2.44 0.46
N LEU A 117 4.00 3.40 0.76
CA LEU A 117 4.87 3.37 1.92
C LEU A 117 4.33 4.36 2.96
N MET A 118 3.95 3.84 4.12
CA MET A 118 3.52 4.65 5.26
C MET A 118 4.54 4.52 6.38
N GLU A 119 5.34 5.56 6.57
CA GLU A 119 6.23 5.67 7.72
C GLU A 119 5.44 6.13 8.96
N ILE A 120 5.71 5.53 10.12
CA ILE A 120 5.00 5.87 11.35
C ILE A 120 5.64 7.11 11.99
N SER A 121 5.04 8.28 11.71
CA SER A 121 5.39 9.54 12.39
C SER A 121 4.81 9.63 13.81
N ARG A 122 5.11 10.72 14.52
CA ARG A 122 4.54 11.00 15.84
C ARG A 122 3.02 11.16 15.79
N GLU A 123 2.49 11.86 14.79
CA GLU A 123 1.07 12.08 14.57
C GLU A 123 0.33 10.77 14.34
N HIS A 124 0.95 9.84 13.59
CA HIS A 124 0.42 8.49 13.42
C HIS A 124 0.35 7.74 14.75
N LYS A 125 1.40 7.81 15.59
CA LYS A 125 1.39 7.19 16.92
C LYS A 125 0.27 7.74 17.80
N GLU A 126 0.09 9.05 17.82
CA GLU A 126 -0.99 9.71 18.56
C GLU A 126 -2.36 9.29 18.02
N ALA A 127 -2.52 9.16 16.70
CA ALA A 127 -3.76 8.67 16.10
C ALA A 127 -4.06 7.21 16.50
N ILE A 128 -3.05 6.34 16.47
CA ILE A 128 -3.17 4.93 16.87
C ILE A 128 -3.57 4.81 18.34
N LEU A 129 -2.91 5.57 19.22
CA LEU A 129 -3.22 5.58 20.66
C LEU A 129 -4.68 5.98 20.95
N ASN A 130 -5.22 6.88 20.13
CA ASN A 130 -6.61 7.35 20.23
C ASN A 130 -7.59 6.48 19.42
N ALA A 131 -7.18 5.29 18.97
CA ALA A 131 -7.99 4.35 18.19
C ALA A 131 -8.68 5.00 16.98
N LYS A 132 -7.96 5.88 16.28
CA LYS A 132 -8.43 6.55 15.07
C LYS A 132 -8.69 5.56 13.94
N SER A 133 -9.62 5.92 13.06
CA SER A 133 -9.98 5.09 11.90
C SER A 133 -8.84 5.00 10.88
N ALA A 134 -8.88 3.98 10.02
CA ALA A 134 -7.90 3.84 8.94
C ALA A 134 -7.90 5.05 7.99
N ASP A 135 -9.06 5.68 7.77
CA ASP A 135 -9.17 6.88 6.92
C ASP A 135 -8.52 8.09 7.58
N GLU A 136 -8.71 8.30 8.89
CA GLU A 136 -8.02 9.37 9.62
C GLU A 136 -6.49 9.18 9.61
N ILE A 137 -6.02 7.93 9.74
CA ILE A 137 -4.59 7.60 9.64
C ILE A 137 -4.09 7.87 8.21
N ARG A 138 -4.86 7.49 7.19
CA ARG A 138 -4.54 7.74 5.77
C ARG A 138 -4.40 9.24 5.49
N ASP A 139 -5.33 10.05 5.99
CA ASP A 139 -5.32 11.49 5.79
C ASP A 139 -4.06 12.13 6.40
N LEU A 140 -3.54 11.59 7.50
CA LEU A 140 -2.25 12.02 8.07
C LEU A 140 -1.07 11.64 7.17
N SER A 141 -1.12 10.48 6.52
CA SER A 141 -0.05 10.00 5.64
C SER A 141 0.04 10.75 4.30
N ILE A 142 -1.08 11.29 3.81
CA ILE A 142 -1.15 12.03 2.54
C ILE A 142 -0.81 13.51 2.74
N LYS A 143 -0.99 14.05 3.95
CA LYS A 143 -0.54 15.38 4.36
C LYS A 143 0.97 15.37 4.57
N MET A 144 1.73 15.16 3.51
CA MET A 144 3.17 15.45 3.53
C MET A 144 3.36 16.95 3.28
N GLU A 145 3.91 17.64 4.28
CA GLU A 145 4.54 18.97 4.14
C GLU A 145 5.77 18.92 3.22
#